data_AF-A0A1N6IEE6-F1
#
_entry.id   AF-A0A1N6IEE6-F1
#
_cell.length_a   1.000
_cell.length_b   1.000
_cell.length_c   1.000
_cell.angle_alpha   90.00
_cell.angle_beta   90.00
_cell.angle_gamma   90.00
#
_symmetry.space_group_name_H-M   'P 1'
#
loop_
_entity.id
_entity.type
_entity.pdbx_description
1 polymer ?
#
loop_
_entity_poly.entity_id
_entity_poly.type
_entity_poly.pdbx_seq_one_letter_code
_entity_poly.pdbx_strand_id
1 'polypeptide(L)'
;MNKTANLYARIEPDVKEQAENILETLGISVSSAINMFYKQIILQQGIPFDVKLPKAPENAAKWSKERLDTELEKGYNDMLKGRTRPAAMVLSDVKKKYKV
;
A
#
# COMPACT_ATOMS: atom_id res chain seq x y z
N MET A 1 10.14 29.37 -25.36
CA MET A 1 10.10 29.76 -23.93
C MET A 1 10.37 28.51 -23.11
N ASN A 2 11.48 28.48 -22.37
CA ASN A 2 11.83 27.33 -21.52
C ASN A 2 10.85 27.31 -20.34
N LYS A 3 9.77 26.54 -20.46
CA LYS A 3 8.73 26.41 -19.43
C LYS A 3 9.17 25.40 -18.36
N THR A 4 10.27 25.69 -17.68
CA THR A 4 10.78 24.88 -16.58
C THR A 4 10.86 25.74 -15.33
N ALA A 5 10.24 25.28 -14.24
CA ALA A 5 10.35 25.87 -12.92
C ALA A 5 11.22 24.97 -12.04
N ASN A 6 12.08 25.57 -11.22
CA ASN A 6 12.92 24.83 -10.28
C ASN A 6 12.11 24.52 -9.00
N LEU A 7 12.20 23.29 -8.52
CA LEU A 7 11.61 22.83 -7.26
C LEU A 7 12.73 22.53 -6.27
N TYR A 8 12.68 23.17 -5.10
CA TYR A 8 13.57 22.89 -3.99
C TYR A 8 12.76 22.34 -2.83
N ALA A 9 13.13 21.15 -2.36
CA ALA A 9 12.50 20.50 -1.22
C ALA A 9 13.57 19.89 -0.31
N ARG A 10 13.37 19.98 1.00
CA ARG A 10 14.20 19.27 1.98
C ARG A 10 13.64 17.86 2.15
N ILE A 11 14.51 16.87 2.01
CA ILE A 11 14.20 15.44 2.14
C ILE A 11 15.30 14.80 3.01
N GLU A 12 14.92 13.80 3.80
CA GLU A 12 15.84 13.00 4.59
C GLU A 12 16.73 12.14 3.65
N PRO A 13 18.06 12.06 3.88
CA PRO A 13 18.98 11.41 2.94
C PRO A 13 18.65 9.95 2.61
N ASP A 14 18.21 9.19 3.60
CA ASP A 14 17.81 7.79 3.49
C ASP A 14 16.51 7.62 2.68
N VAL A 15 15.53 8.51 2.89
CA VAL A 15 14.29 8.53 2.10
C VAL A 15 14.60 8.87 0.64
N LYS A 16 15.51 9.81 0.39
CA LYS A 16 15.97 10.16 -0.95
C LYS A 16 16.58 8.95 -1.65
N GLU A 17 17.55 8.29 -1.01
CA GLU A 17 18.26 7.16 -1.58
C GLU A 17 17.30 6.00 -1.90
N GLN A 18 16.40 5.65 -0.98
CA GLN A 18 15.40 4.61 -1.20
C GLN A 18 14.49 4.93 -2.38
N ALA A 19 14.00 6.17 -2.48
CA ALA A 19 13.13 6.59 -3.58
C ALA A 19 13.86 6.57 -4.93
N GLU A 20 15.11 7.07 -4.99
CA GLU A 20 15.92 7.10 -6.21
C GLU A 20 16.22 5.68 -6.72
N ASN A 21 16.57 4.74 -5.83
CA ASN A 21 16.79 3.34 -6.20
C ASN A 21 15.53 2.67 -6.80
N ILE A 22 14.36 2.95 -6.24
CA ILE A 22 13.08 2.43 -6.77
C ILE A 22 12.79 3.04 -8.14
N LEU A 23 12.94 4.36 -8.28
CA LEU A 23 12.69 5.07 -9.54
C LEU A 23 13.64 4.61 -10.65
N GLU A 24 14.92 4.38 -10.33
CA GLU A 24 15.91 3.85 -11.27
C GLU A 24 15.55 2.43 -11.74
N THR A 25 15.13 1.57 -10.81
CA THR A 25 14.64 0.21 -11.14
C THR A 25 13.44 0.25 -12.09
N LEU A 26 12.59 1.28 -11.99
CA LEU A 26 11.45 1.51 -12.87
C LEU A 26 11.83 2.22 -14.19
N GLY A 27 13.08 2.66 -14.36
CA GLY A 27 13.53 3.44 -15.51
C GLY A 27 12.95 4.87 -15.54
N ILE A 28 12.58 5.42 -14.39
CA ILE A 28 11.94 6.72 -14.24
C ILE A 28 12.91 7.71 -13.60
N SER A 29 13.12 8.88 -14.22
CA SER A 29 13.90 9.94 -13.58
C SER A 29 13.11 10.64 -12.48
N VAL A 30 13.82 11.16 -11.46
CA VAL A 30 13.21 11.93 -10.36
C VAL A 30 12.34 13.08 -10.88
N SER A 31 12.82 13.83 -11.88
CA SER A 31 12.04 14.92 -12.48
C SER A 31 10.76 14.43 -13.15
N SER A 32 10.78 13.26 -13.79
CA SER A 32 9.58 12.66 -14.39
C SER A 32 8.59 12.24 -13.31
N ALA A 33 9.06 11.58 -12.24
CA ALA A 33 8.22 11.19 -11.11
C ALA A 33 7.54 12.38 -10.43
N ILE A 34 8.28 13.47 -10.19
CA ILE A 34 7.74 14.72 -9.64
C ILE A 34 6.67 15.30 -10.59
N ASN A 35 6.96 15.37 -11.90
CA ASN A 35 5.98 15.85 -12.87
C ASN A 35 4.71 14.97 -12.92
N MET A 36 4.84 13.65 -12.80
CA MET A 36 3.71 12.73 -12.71
C MET A 36 2.87 12.99 -11.46
N PHE A 37 3.52 13.23 -10.31
CA PHE A 37 2.84 13.59 -9.07
C PHE A 37 1.99 14.87 -9.21
N TYR A 38 2.56 15.94 -9.79
CA TYR A 38 1.78 17.17 -10.05
C TYR A 38 0.60 16.95 -10.99
N LYS A 39 0.78 16.16 -12.06
CA LYS A 39 -0.32 15.81 -12.98
C LYS A 39 -1.43 15.05 -12.27
N GLN A 40 -1.09 14.16 -11.35
CA GLN A 40 -2.07 13.43 -10.55
C GLN A 40 -2.82 14.35 -9.58
N ILE A 41 -2.14 15.33 -8.96
CA ILE A 41 -2.82 16.35 -8.14
C ILE A 41 -3.85 17.11 -8.97
N ILE A 42 -3.47 17.57 -10.17
CA ILE A 42 -4.35 18.31 -11.07
C ILE A 42 -5.55 17.45 -11.48
N LEU A 43 -5.30 16.19 -11.86
CA LEU A 43 -6.33 15.27 -12.32
C LEU A 43 -7.35 14.94 -11.23
N GLN A 44 -6.90 14.72 -10.00
CA GLN A 44 -7.73 14.30 -8.88
C GLN A 44 -8.30 15.47 -8.06
N GLN A 45 -7.87 16.71 -8.34
CA GLN A 45 -8.14 17.89 -7.50
C GLN A 45 -7.85 17.63 -6.01
N GLY A 46 -6.76 16.90 -5.73
CA GLY A 46 -6.44 16.42 -4.38
C GLY A 46 -5.07 15.74 -4.31
N ILE A 47 -4.70 15.25 -3.12
CA ILE A 47 -3.45 14.49 -2.95
C ILE A 47 -3.64 13.09 -3.56
N PRO A 48 -2.73 12.63 -4.45
CA PRO A 48 -2.92 11.41 -5.24
C PRO A 48 -2.54 10.13 -4.50
N PHE A 49 -2.84 10.10 -3.21
CA PHE A 49 -2.77 8.94 -2.34
C PHE A 49 -3.68 9.18 -1.13
N ASP A 50 -4.16 8.09 -0.52
CA ASP A 50 -5.04 8.17 0.63
C ASP A 50 -4.30 8.78 1.84
N VAL A 51 -4.66 10.00 2.23
CA VAL A 51 -4.14 10.66 3.45
C VAL A 51 -4.94 10.16 4.65
N LYS A 52 -4.71 8.90 5.03
CA LYS A 52 -5.39 8.24 6.16
C LYS A 52 -4.34 7.60 7.06
N LEU A 53 -4.60 7.60 8.37
CA LEU A 53 -3.83 6.75 9.28
C LEU A 53 -4.03 5.29 8.86
N PRO A 54 -2.98 4.44 8.90
CA PRO A 54 -3.10 3.04 8.56
C PRO A 54 -4.23 2.41 9.37
N LYS A 55 -5.20 1.81 8.68
CA LYS A 55 -6.31 1.13 9.35
C LYS A 55 -5.72 0.01 10.21
N ALA A 56 -6.02 0.02 11.50
CA ALA A 56 -5.76 -1.12 12.37
C ALA A 56 -6.40 -2.38 11.72
N PRO A 57 -5.79 -3.57 11.89
CA PRO A 57 -6.40 -4.81 11.42
C PRO A 57 -7.85 -4.87 11.91
N GLU A 58 -8.77 -5.21 11.01
CA GLU A 58 -10.18 -5.31 11.36
C GLU A 58 -10.33 -6.29 12.53
N ASN A 59 -10.94 -5.81 13.61
CA ASN A 59 -11.26 -6.67 14.74
C ASN A 59 -12.53 -7.45 14.40
N ALA A 60 -12.41 -8.76 14.21
CA ALA A 60 -13.54 -9.64 13.96
C ALA A 60 -14.61 -9.58 15.06
N ALA A 61 -14.26 -9.15 16.29
CA ALA A 61 -15.21 -8.91 17.36
C ALA A 61 -16.20 -7.76 17.07
N LYS A 62 -15.95 -6.93 16.03
CA LYS A 62 -16.85 -5.86 15.58
C LYS A 62 -17.69 -6.24 14.36
N TRP A 63 -17.57 -7.46 13.85
CA TRP A 63 -18.34 -7.89 12.69
C TRP A 63 -19.79 -8.21 13.07
N SER A 64 -20.72 -7.91 12.16
CA SER A 64 -22.08 -8.41 12.30
C SER A 64 -22.10 -9.93 12.13
N LYS A 65 -23.13 -10.58 12.67
CA LYS A 65 -23.28 -12.04 12.56
C LYS A 65 -23.35 -12.48 11.10
N GLU A 66 -24.07 -11.74 10.25
CA GLU A 66 -24.20 -12.07 8.83
C GLU A 66 -22.85 -12.01 8.10
N ARG A 67 -22.01 -11.02 8.44
CA ARG A 67 -20.67 -10.90 7.86
C ARG A 67 -19.77 -12.03 8.32
N LEU A 68 -19.81 -12.39 9.61
CA LEU A 68 -19.03 -13.50 10.14
C LEU A 68 -19.40 -14.82 9.46
N ASP A 69 -20.69 -15.11 9.35
CA ASP A 69 -21.20 -16.33 8.72
C ASP A 69 -20.76 -16.41 7.24
N THR A 70 -20.84 -15.29 6.52
CA THR A 70 -20.39 -15.19 5.12
C THR A 70 -18.90 -15.49 4.97
N GLU A 71 -18.05 -14.96 5.85
CA GLU A 71 -16.60 -15.21 5.79
C GLU A 71 -16.24 -16.65 6.20
N LEU A 72 -16.98 -17.26 7.13
CA LEU A 72 -16.83 -18.68 7.50
C LEU A 72 -17.20 -19.61 6.34
N GLU A 73 -18.30 -19.33 5.63
CA GLU A 73 -18.68 -20.10 4.43
C GLU A 73 -17.62 -20.01 3.33
N LYS A 74 -17.02 -18.84 3.10
CA LYS A 74 -15.90 -18.69 2.17
C LYS A 74 -14.72 -19.57 2.57
N GLY A 75 -14.32 -19.54 3.84
CA GLY A 75 -13.24 -20.38 4.36
C GLY A 75 -13.52 -21.88 4.21
N TYR A 76 -14.76 -22.30 4.48
CA TYR A 76 -15.20 -23.69 4.28
C TYR A 76 -15.12 -24.10 2.80
N ASN A 77 -15.60 -23.25 1.88
CA ASN A 77 -15.49 -23.49 0.45
C ASN A 77 -14.04 -23.54 -0.05
N ASP A 78 -13.16 -22.73 0.52
CA ASP A 78 -11.72 -22.75 0.22
C ASP A 78 -11.05 -24.04 0.69
N MET A 79 -11.44 -24.53 1.87
CA MET A 79 -11.01 -25.83 2.38
C MET A 79 -11.43 -26.96 1.43
N LEU A 80 -12.71 -26.98 0.99
CA LEU A 80 -13.21 -27.99 0.05
C LEU A 80 -12.48 -27.96 -1.30
N LYS A 81 -12.06 -26.77 -1.75
CA LYS A 81 -11.27 -26.57 -2.98
C LYS A 81 -9.77 -26.80 -2.80
N GLY A 82 -9.32 -27.22 -1.62
CA GLY A 82 -7.90 -27.43 -1.32
C GLY A 82 -7.06 -26.14 -1.25
N ARG A 83 -7.70 -24.96 -1.26
CA ARG A 83 -7.03 -23.64 -1.14
C ARG A 83 -6.68 -23.35 0.31
N THR A 84 -5.93 -24.26 0.93
CA THR A 84 -5.51 -24.17 2.32
C THR A 84 -4.04 -23.79 2.43
N ARG A 85 -3.66 -23.19 3.56
CA ARG A 85 -2.26 -22.92 3.89
C ARG A 85 -2.00 -23.40 5.32
N PRO A 86 -0.80 -23.95 5.62
CA PRO A 86 -0.46 -24.35 6.97
C PRO A 86 -0.55 -23.19 7.95
N ALA A 87 -1.24 -23.40 9.08
CA ALA A 87 -1.45 -22.36 10.09
C ALA A 87 -0.14 -21.74 10.59
N ALA A 88 0.91 -22.56 10.74
CA ALA A 88 2.23 -22.08 11.17
C ALA A 88 2.82 -21.02 10.22
N MET A 89 2.70 -21.20 8.91
CA MET A 89 3.18 -20.23 7.92
C MET A 89 2.37 -18.93 7.95
N VAL A 90 1.04 -19.05 8.07
CA VAL A 90 0.16 -17.89 8.15
C VAL A 90 0.49 -17.05 9.39
N LEU A 91 0.67 -17.71 10.55
CA LEU A 91 1.01 -17.03 11.79
C LEU A 91 2.38 -16.34 11.71
N SER A 92 3.38 -16.95 11.08
CA SER A 92 4.67 -16.30 10.86
C SER A 92 4.58 -15.09 9.93
N ASP A 93 3.80 -15.19 8.84
CA ASP A 93 3.59 -14.10 7.89
C ASP A 93 2.90 -12.90 8.56
N VAL A 94 1.90 -13.17 9.41
CA VAL A 94 1.17 -12.14 10.16
C VAL A 94 2.09 -11.44 11.16
N LYS A 95 2.87 -12.19 11.95
CA LYS A 95 3.85 -11.62 12.89
C LYS A 95 4.86 -10.72 12.18
N LYS A 96 5.40 -11.17 11.03
CA LYS A 96 6.35 -10.39 10.22
C LYS A 96 5.73 -9.12 9.66
N LYS A 97 4.50 -9.19 9.15
CA LYS A 97 3.81 -8.05 8.51
C LYS A 97 3.41 -6.96 9.51
N TYR A 98 2.95 -7.36 10.69
CA TYR A 98 2.43 -6.43 11.69
C TYR A 98 3.41 -6.14 12.84
N LYS A 99 4.62 -6.71 12.80
CA LYS A 99 5.66 -6.57 13.83
C LYS A 99 5.15 -6.92 15.24
N VAL A 100 4.32 -7.97 15.34
CA VAL A 100 3.76 -8.52 16.60
C VAL A 100 4.45 -9.82 16.96
#